data_AF-A0A9X2FC11-F1
#
_entry.id   AF-A0A9X2FC11-F1
#
_cell.length_a   1.000
_cell.length_b   1.000
_cell.length_c   1.000
_cell.angle_alpha   90.00
_cell.angle_beta   90.00
_cell.angle_gamma   90.00
#
_symmetry.space_group_name_H-M   'P 1'
#
loop_
_entity.id
_entity.type
_entity.pdbx_description
1 polymer ?
#
loop_
_entity_poly.entity_id
_entity_poly.type
_entity_poly.pdbx_seq_one_letter_code
_entity_poly.pdbx_strand_id
1 'polypeptide(L)'
;MWRWFWAEDIAMLESRVILSLVAVAYAFGIWCIDPKANNAGPDSFWALGKSDPFRNMICKEDGTLRRHVKTFLYAQALVLFIVAWVM
;
A
#
# COMPACT_ATOMS: atom_id res chain seq x y z
N MET A 1 -5.48 -37.56 11.45
CA MET A 1 -5.38 -36.36 12.31
C MET A 1 -4.23 -35.46 11.86
N TRP A 2 -2.99 -35.97 11.77
CA TRP A 2 -1.81 -35.20 11.32
C TRP A 2 -1.96 -34.45 9.99
N ARG A 3 -2.58 -35.04 8.95
CA ARG A 3 -2.77 -34.39 7.63
C ARG A 3 -3.57 -33.09 7.66
N TRP A 4 -4.51 -32.95 8.59
CA TRP A 4 -5.35 -31.75 8.71
C TRP A 4 -4.59 -30.60 9.38
N PHE A 5 -3.78 -30.92 10.39
CA PHE A 5 -2.90 -29.98 11.06
C PHE A 5 -1.89 -29.34 10.08
N TRP A 6 -1.23 -30.15 9.25
CA TRP A 6 -0.32 -29.64 8.22
C TRP A 6 -1.01 -28.80 7.14
N ALA A 7 -2.27 -29.11 6.80
CA ALA A 7 -3.00 -28.34 5.79
C ALA A 7 -3.39 -26.94 6.30
N GLU A 8 -3.78 -26.84 7.57
CA GLU A 8 -4.10 -25.56 8.22
C GLU A 8 -2.86 -24.67 8.37
N ASP A 9 -1.71 -25.23 8.77
CA ASP A 9 -0.45 -24.50 8.88
C ASP A 9 0.04 -23.98 7.52
N ILE A 10 -0.09 -24.78 6.45
CA ILE A 10 0.28 -24.37 5.10
C ILE A 10 -0.64 -23.24 4.60
N ALA A 11 -1.95 -23.36 4.78
CA ALA A 11 -2.90 -22.32 4.36
C ALA A 11 -2.68 -20.99 5.11
N MET A 12 -2.34 -21.07 6.39
CA MET A 12 -1.99 -19.89 7.20
C MET A 12 -0.67 -19.25 6.74
N LEU A 13 0.33 -20.07 6.39
CA LEU A 13 1.59 -19.57 5.83
C LEU A 13 1.40 -18.92 4.45
N GLU A 14 0.63 -19.55 3.56
CA GLU A 14 0.33 -19.00 2.23
C GLU A 14 -0.38 -17.65 2.31
N SER A 15 -1.39 -17.52 3.17
CA SER A 15 -2.11 -16.26 3.35
C SER A 15 -1.21 -15.14 3.89
N ARG A 16 -0.32 -15.44 4.86
CA ARG A 16 0.70 -14.51 5.38
C ARG A 16 1.65 -14.02 4.29
N VAL A 17 2.14 -14.93 3.45
CA VAL A 17 3.06 -14.61 2.34
C VAL A 17 2.35 -13.73 1.30
N ILE A 18 1.13 -14.07 0.91
CA ILE A 18 0.34 -13.30 -0.06
C ILE A 18 0.11 -11.87 0.46
N LEU A 19 -0.35 -11.73 1.71
CA LEU A 19 -0.60 -10.41 2.30
C LEU A 19 0.70 -9.58 2.45
N SER A 20 1.82 -10.24 2.77
CA SER A 20 3.13 -9.58 2.82
C SER A 20 3.56 -9.08 1.44
N LEU A 21 3.35 -9.86 0.38
CA LEU A 21 3.63 -9.45 -1.00
C LEU A 21 2.73 -8.26 -1.42
N VAL A 22 1.45 -8.26 -1.06
CA VAL A 22 0.54 -7.15 -1.30
C VAL A 22 1.00 -5.88 -0.58
N ALA A 23 1.40 -5.98 0.69
CA ALA A 23 1.91 -4.85 1.45
C ALA A 23 3.19 -4.27 0.84
N VAL A 24 4.11 -5.11 0.37
CA VAL A 24 5.35 -4.69 -0.32
C VAL A 24 5.03 -4.02 -1.66
N ALA A 25 4.15 -4.62 -2.47
CA ALA A 25 3.73 -4.03 -3.75
C ALA A 25 3.06 -2.66 -3.55
N TYR A 26 2.22 -2.54 -2.52
CA TYR A 26 1.60 -1.28 -2.14
C TYR A 26 2.62 -0.22 -1.69
N ALA A 27 3.57 -0.59 -0.82
CA ALA A 27 4.66 0.29 -0.39
C ALA A 27 5.56 0.73 -1.55
N PHE A 28 5.81 -0.15 -2.51
CA PHE A 28 6.55 0.16 -3.74
C PHE A 28 5.78 1.16 -4.61
N GLY A 29 4.47 0.97 -4.77
CA GLY A 29 3.60 1.95 -5.45
C GLY A 29 3.67 3.34 -4.81
N ILE A 30 3.62 3.42 -3.48
CA ILE A 30 3.79 4.69 -2.73
C ILE A 30 5.19 5.29 -2.94
N TRP A 31 6.22 4.45 -3.02
CA TRP A 31 7.59 4.91 -3.25
C TRP A 31 7.74 5.58 -4.63
N CYS A 32 7.14 5.00 -5.66
CA CYS A 32 7.13 5.55 -7.02
C CYS A 32 6.39 6.89 -7.16
N ILE A 33 5.56 7.27 -6.20
CA ILE A 33 4.92 8.59 -6.18
C ILE A 33 5.98 9.64 -5.86
N ASP A 34 6.27 10.53 -6.80
CA ASP A 34 7.06 11.73 -6.56
C ASP A 34 6.16 12.97 -6.53
N PRO A 35 5.73 13.41 -5.33
CA PRO A 35 4.90 14.58 -5.22
C PRO A 35 5.66 15.89 -5.49
N LYS A 36 6.99 15.85 -5.70
CA LYS A 36 7.84 17.01 -6.03
C LYS A 36 7.82 17.27 -7.53
N ALA A 37 7.76 16.21 -8.31
CA ALA A 37 7.61 16.24 -9.75
C ALA A 37 6.14 16.26 -10.22
N ASN A 38 5.16 16.44 -9.30
CA ASN A 38 3.73 16.26 -9.57
C ASN A 38 3.43 14.91 -10.27
N ASN A 39 4.20 13.89 -9.90
CA ASN A 39 4.17 12.58 -10.53
C ASN A 39 3.58 11.58 -9.55
N ALA A 40 2.29 11.33 -9.68
CA ALA A 40 1.54 10.40 -8.83
C ALA A 40 1.48 8.98 -9.42
N GLY A 41 2.39 8.64 -10.33
CA GLY A 41 2.27 7.45 -11.18
C GLY A 41 1.41 7.69 -12.42
N PRO A 42 1.21 6.65 -13.26
CA PRO A 42 0.47 6.78 -14.51
C PRO A 42 -0.98 7.21 -14.28
N ASP A 43 -1.54 8.01 -15.19
CA ASP A 43 -2.89 8.54 -15.04
C ASP A 43 -3.96 7.42 -14.96
N SER A 44 -3.68 6.24 -15.50
CA SER A 44 -4.53 5.04 -15.39
C SER A 44 -4.61 4.45 -13.98
N PHE A 45 -3.73 4.86 -13.06
CA PHE A 45 -3.77 4.47 -11.65
C PHE A 45 -4.86 5.24 -10.87
N TRP A 46 -5.33 6.36 -11.41
CA TRP A 46 -6.28 7.26 -10.77
C TRP A 46 -7.63 7.17 -11.46
N ALA A 47 -8.71 7.05 -10.68
CA ALA A 47 -10.06 6.88 -11.22
C ALA A 47 -10.48 8.07 -12.11
N LEU A 48 -9.98 9.26 -11.81
CA LEU A 48 -10.23 10.49 -12.57
C LEU A 48 -8.96 11.06 -13.23
N GLY A 49 -7.88 10.29 -13.32
CA GLY A 49 -6.62 10.77 -13.90
C GLY A 49 -6.11 12.04 -13.22
N LYS A 50 -5.80 13.08 -14.00
CA LYS A 50 -5.21 14.33 -13.49
C LYS A 50 -6.13 15.16 -12.59
N SER A 51 -7.44 15.02 -12.73
CA SER A 51 -8.44 15.75 -11.93
C SER A 51 -8.81 15.03 -10.64
N ASP A 52 -8.24 13.85 -10.38
CA ASP A 52 -8.55 13.07 -9.19
C ASP A 52 -8.21 13.85 -7.90
N PRO A 53 -9.19 14.02 -6.98
CA PRO A 53 -8.98 14.78 -5.76
C PRO A 53 -7.90 14.14 -4.87
N PHE A 54 -7.77 12.80 -4.87
CA PHE A 54 -6.73 12.12 -4.11
C PHE A 54 -5.35 12.37 -4.72
N ARG A 55 -5.23 12.30 -6.05
CA ARG A 55 -4.00 12.66 -6.78
C ARG A 55 -3.58 14.09 -6.49
N ASN A 56 -4.51 15.03 -6.57
CA ASN A 56 -4.25 16.44 -6.28
C ASN A 56 -3.92 16.68 -4.81
N MET A 57 -4.49 15.92 -3.86
CA MET A 57 -4.14 16.02 -2.44
C MET A 57 -2.71 15.53 -2.15
N ILE A 58 -2.24 14.53 -2.90
CA ILE A 58 -0.88 13.99 -2.79
C ILE A 58 0.15 14.92 -3.46
N CYS A 59 -0.20 15.52 -4.60
CA CYS A 59 0.75 16.26 -5.45
C CYS A 59 0.62 17.79 -5.45
N LYS A 60 -0.41 18.39 -4.80
CA LYS A 60 -0.50 19.86 -4.67
C LYS A 60 0.66 20.43 -3.84
N GLU A 61 1.03 21.67 -4.19
CA GLU A 61 2.14 22.43 -3.60
C GLU A 61 1.92 22.91 -2.16
N ASP A 62 0.74 22.71 -1.56
CA ASP A 62 0.49 23.11 -0.17
C ASP A 62 1.37 22.29 0.79
N GLY A 63 2.48 22.89 1.20
CA GLY A 63 3.71 22.24 1.67
C GLY A 63 3.62 21.43 2.97
N THR A 64 2.48 21.45 3.67
CA THR A 64 2.27 20.68 4.91
C THR A 64 1.60 19.34 4.67
N LEU A 65 0.57 19.29 3.83
CA LEU A 65 -0.28 18.09 3.68
C LEU A 65 0.45 16.99 2.91
N ARG A 66 1.19 17.38 1.87
CA ARG A 66 2.06 16.52 1.08
C ARG A 66 3.07 15.71 1.90
N ARG A 67 3.65 16.31 2.94
CA ARG A 67 4.67 15.65 3.80
C ARG A 67 4.05 14.55 4.67
N HIS A 68 2.78 14.70 5.05
CA HIS A 68 2.09 13.78 5.95
C HIS A 68 1.38 12.66 5.18
N VAL A 69 0.96 12.93 3.94
CA VAL A 69 0.26 11.95 3.09
C VAL A 69 1.13 10.73 2.78
N LYS A 70 2.41 10.91 2.41
CA LYS A 70 3.32 9.76 2.20
C LYS A 70 3.48 8.94 3.48
N THR A 71 3.70 9.61 4.61
CA THR A 71 3.84 8.95 5.92
C THR A 71 2.57 8.18 6.29
N PHE A 72 1.39 8.76 6.04
CA PHE A 72 0.10 8.12 6.29
C PHE A 72 -0.12 6.89 5.41
N LEU A 73 0.24 6.97 4.13
CA LEU A 73 0.16 5.83 3.21
C LEU A 73 1.12 4.69 3.61
N TYR A 74 2.34 5.01 4.04
CA TYR A 74 3.26 4.01 4.60
C TYR A 74 2.75 3.43 5.92
N ALA A 75 2.10 4.24 6.76
CA ALA A 75 1.48 3.74 7.98
C ALA A 75 0.36 2.73 7.67
N GLN A 76 -0.43 2.93 6.62
CA GLN A 76 -1.40 1.92 6.17
C GLN A 76 -0.72 0.64 5.69
N ALA A 77 0.37 0.74 4.92
CA ALA A 77 1.15 -0.41 4.49
C ALA A 77 1.68 -1.23 5.69
N LEU A 78 2.15 -0.53 6.74
CA LEU A 78 2.60 -1.14 7.98
C LEU A 78 1.46 -1.84 8.73
N VAL A 79 0.28 -1.22 8.81
CA VAL A 79 -0.90 -1.84 9.43
C VAL A 79 -1.31 -3.11 8.69
N LEU A 80 -1.33 -3.10 7.35
CA LEU A 80 -1.60 -4.30 6.55
C LEU A 80 -0.59 -5.41 6.82
N PHE A 81 0.68 -5.05 6.96
CA PHE A 81 1.73 -6.02 7.31
C PHE A 81 1.53 -6.59 8.72
N ILE A 82 1.20 -5.76 9.72
CA ILE A 82 0.92 -6.23 11.07
C ILE A 82 -0.30 -7.17 11.08
N VAL A 83 -1.37 -6.81 10.38
CA VAL A 83 -2.57 -7.65 10.25
C VAL A 83 -2.23 -9.00 9.62
N ALA A 84 -1.37 -9.02 8.59
CA ALA A 84 -0.92 -10.26 7.98
C ALA A 84 -0.25 -11.21 8.98
N TRP A 85 0.56 -10.67 9.91
CA TRP A 85 1.35 -11.48 10.83
C TRP A 85 0.68 -11.76 12.18
N VAL A 86 -0.33 -10.97 12.55
CA VAL A 86 -1.11 -11.15 13.78
C VAL A 86 -2.29 -12.11 13.59
N MET A 87 -2.84 -12.20 12.37
CA MET A 87 -3.86 -13.20 12.01
C MET A 87 -3.23 -14.56 11.70
#